data_AF-A0A2E4WGY7-F1
#
_entry.id   AF-A0A2E4WGY7-F1
#
_cell.length_a   1.000
_cell.length_b   1.000
_cell.length_c   1.000
_cell.angle_alpha   90.00
_cell.angle_beta   90.00
_cell.angle_gamma   90.00
#
_symmetry.space_group_name_H-M   'P 1'
#
loop_
_entity.id
_entity.type
_entity.pdbx_description
1 polymer ?
#
loop_
_entity_poly.entity_id
_entity_poly.type
_entity_poly.pdbx_seq_one_letter_code
_entity_poly.pdbx_strand_id
1 'polypeptide(L)'
;MKLGLIITILISMSSIAYADYTVKNVYRFDNMDMIKSTDSSSIISLTVNGFSEDSYGNKATSKCLVDVVKGTISGHCEAIDQDGDIEY
;
A
#
# COMPACT_ATOMS: atom_id res chain seq x y z
N MET A 1 -45.29 -10.71 -15.14
CA MET A 1 -44.12 -11.63 -15.08
C MET A 1 -42.79 -10.96 -15.38
N LYS A 2 -42.63 -10.19 -16.47
CA LYS A 2 -41.34 -9.57 -16.84
C LYS A 2 -40.78 -8.57 -15.81
N LEU A 3 -41.63 -7.72 -15.23
CA LEU A 3 -41.20 -6.72 -14.23
C LEU A 3 -40.74 -7.35 -12.92
N GLY A 4 -41.44 -8.41 -12.46
CA GLY A 4 -41.05 -9.14 -11.25
C GLY A 4 -39.68 -9.80 -11.40
N LEU A 5 -39.39 -10.39 -12.56
CA LEU A 5 -38.09 -10.99 -12.85
C LEU A 5 -36.96 -9.95 -12.79
N ILE A 6 -37.16 -8.78 -13.39
CA ILE A 6 -36.19 -7.67 -13.40
C ILE A 6 -35.90 -7.17 -11.98
N ILE A 7 -36.95 -7.00 -11.15
CA ILE A 7 -36.79 -6.58 -9.76
C ILE A 7 -36.01 -7.62 -8.95
N THR A 8 -36.29 -8.91 -9.17
CA THR A 8 -35.60 -9.99 -8.45
C THR A 8 -34.10 -10.03 -8.79
N ILE A 9 -33.76 -9.83 -10.07
CA ILE A 9 -32.36 -9.75 -10.54
C ILE A 9 -31.65 -8.55 -9.91
N LEU A 10 -32.28 -7.37 -9.89
CA LEU A 10 -31.69 -6.15 -9.33
C LEU A 10 -31.41 -6.29 -7.82
N ILE A 11 -32.31 -6.90 -7.05
CA ILE A 11 -32.11 -7.15 -5.62
C ILE A 11 -30.95 -8.13 -5.41
N SER A 12 -30.85 -9.21 -6.21
CA SER A 12 -29.73 -10.17 -6.10
C SER A 12 -28.36 -9.59 -6.47
N MET A 13 -28.31 -8.58 -7.34
CA MET A 13 -27.04 -7.91 -7.69
C MET A 13 -26.61 -6.87 -6.64
N SER A 14 -27.55 -6.32 -5.87
CA SER A 14 -27.24 -5.33 -4.82
C SER A 14 -26.46 -5.91 -3.64
N SER A 15 -26.47 -7.22 -3.45
CA SER A 15 -25.73 -7.93 -2.39
C SER A 15 -24.31 -8.38 -2.79
N ILE A 16 -23.84 -8.09 -4.01
CA ILE A 16 -22.54 -8.58 -4.53
C ILE A 16 -21.39 -7.59 -4.24
N ALA A 17 -21.66 -6.38 -3.78
CA ALA A 17 -20.69 -5.27 -3.82
C ALA A 17 -19.98 -4.92 -2.50
N TYR A 18 -19.84 -5.86 -1.56
CA TYR A 18 -18.92 -5.70 -0.42
C TYR A 18 -17.97 -6.89 -0.37
N ALA A 19 -16.98 -6.89 -1.26
CA ALA A 19 -15.78 -7.67 -1.03
C ALA A 19 -14.93 -6.85 -0.06
N ASP A 20 -15.00 -7.20 1.23
CA ASP A 20 -14.09 -6.66 2.25
C ASP A 20 -12.69 -7.22 1.96
N TYR A 21 -11.95 -6.56 1.07
CA TYR A 21 -10.54 -6.84 0.85
C TYR A 21 -9.78 -6.40 2.10
N THR A 22 -9.14 -7.35 2.78
CA THR A 22 -8.20 -7.02 3.86
C THR A 22 -6.78 -7.11 3.33
N VAL A 23 -5.92 -6.17 3.72
CA VAL A 23 -4.50 -6.19 3.38
C VAL A 23 -3.69 -6.17 4.67
N LYS A 24 -2.78 -7.11 4.81
CA LYS A 24 -1.79 -7.17 5.89
C LYS A 24 -0.50 -6.59 5.36
N ASN A 25 0.15 -5.71 6.12
CA ASN A 25 1.41 -5.09 5.76
C ASN A 25 2.40 -5.21 6.92
N VAL A 26 3.66 -5.50 6.61
CA VAL A 26 4.77 -5.49 7.56
C VAL A 26 5.90 -4.67 6.97
N TYR A 27 6.50 -3.79 7.78
CA TYR A 27 7.59 -2.91 7.34
C TYR A 27 8.83 -3.10 8.20
N ARG A 28 9.99 -3.19 7.56
CA ARG A 28 11.30 -3.15 8.20
C ARG A 28 12.03 -1.88 7.77
N PHE A 29 12.52 -1.15 8.76
CA PHE A 29 13.26 0.09 8.56
C PHE A 29 14.77 -0.20 8.72
N ASP A 30 15.53 -0.02 7.66
CA ASP A 30 16.97 -0.26 7.58
C ASP A 30 17.72 1.04 7.23
N ASN A 31 19.03 1.09 7.45
CA ASN A 31 19.92 2.20 7.06
C ASN A 31 19.44 3.59 7.49
N MET A 32 18.85 3.71 8.68
CA MET A 32 18.35 4.99 9.19
C MET A 32 19.52 5.87 9.64
N ASP A 33 19.65 7.02 9.01
CA ASP A 33 20.57 8.10 9.39
C ASP A 33 19.80 9.39 9.67
N MET A 34 20.27 10.20 10.62
CA MET A 34 19.67 11.46 10.98
C MET A 34 20.74 12.53 11.14
N ILE A 35 20.60 13.61 10.38
CA ILE A 35 21.43 14.80 10.51
C ILE A 35 20.60 16.01 10.95
N LYS A 36 21.24 16.94 11.67
CA LYS A 36 20.66 18.23 12.01
C LYS A 36 20.97 19.24 10.91
N SER A 37 19.93 19.89 10.41
CA SER A 37 20.01 21.02 9.49
C SER A 37 20.38 22.30 10.24
N THR A 38 20.87 23.30 9.50
CA THR A 38 21.29 24.62 10.03
C THR A 38 20.16 25.38 10.72
N ASP A 39 18.91 25.07 10.37
CA ASP A 39 17.70 25.63 10.98
C ASP A 39 17.15 24.78 12.14
N SER A 40 17.97 23.90 12.71
CA SER A 40 17.63 22.97 13.81
C SER A 40 16.61 21.87 13.47
N SER A 41 16.10 21.82 12.24
CA SER A 41 15.29 20.70 11.77
C SER A 41 16.13 19.43 11.62
N SER A 42 15.48 18.27 11.67
CA SER A 42 16.13 16.99 11.36
C SER A 42 15.87 16.61 9.91
N ILE A 43 16.90 16.08 9.26
CA ILE A 43 16.80 15.36 8.00
C ILE A 43 17.04 13.90 8.35
N ILE A 44 16.09 13.03 8.02
CA ILE A 44 16.18 11.58 8.25
C ILE A 44 16.19 10.91 6.89
N SER A 45 17.15 10.04 6.64
CA SER A 45 17.16 9.17 5.45
C SER A 45 17.09 7.72 5.90
N LEU A 46 16.24 6.92 5.28
CA LEU A 46 16.06 5.52 5.64
C LEU A 46 15.64 4.66 4.44
N THR A 47 15.90 3.36 4.55
CA THR A 47 15.34 2.35 3.65
C THR A 47 14.13 1.70 4.31
N VAL A 48 12.97 1.68 3.65
CA VAL A 48 11.77 0.96 4.11
C VAL A 48 11.58 -0.26 3.23
N ASN A 49 11.59 -1.45 3.81
CA ASN A 49 11.25 -2.69 3.11
C ASN A 49 9.87 -3.15 3.58
N GLY A 50 8.91 -3.25 2.66
CA GLY A 50 7.56 -3.70 2.93
C GLY A 50 7.31 -5.12 2.42
N PHE A 51 6.43 -5.84 3.12
CA PHE A 51 5.77 -7.04 2.64
C PHE A 51 4.27 -6.87 2.84
N SER A 52 3.48 -7.15 1.82
CA SER A 52 2.02 -7.10 1.86
C SER A 52 1.40 -8.44 1.43
N GLU A 53 0.25 -8.76 2.03
CA GLU A 53 -0.57 -9.90 1.64
C GLU A 53 -2.06 -9.52 1.75
N ASP A 54 -2.82 -9.74 0.68
CA ASP A 54 -4.27 -9.50 0.70
C ASP A 54 -5.08 -10.72 1.19
N SER A 55 -6.39 -10.55 1.35
CA SER A 55 -7.30 -11.62 1.78
C SER A 55 -7.41 -12.81 0.82
N TYR A 56 -6.90 -12.67 -0.41
CA TYR A 56 -6.85 -13.70 -1.43
C TYR A 56 -5.49 -14.41 -1.48
N GLY A 57 -4.55 -13.99 -0.64
CA GLY A 57 -3.20 -14.52 -0.57
C GLY A 57 -2.24 -13.92 -1.60
N ASN A 58 -2.65 -12.87 -2.32
CA ASN A 58 -1.77 -12.17 -3.24
C ASN A 58 -0.71 -11.41 -2.45
N LYS A 59 0.55 -11.53 -2.88
CA LYS A 59 1.69 -10.96 -2.16
C LYS A 59 2.38 -9.88 -2.98
N ALA A 60 2.90 -8.88 -2.29
CA ALA A 60 3.87 -7.96 -2.87
C ALA A 60 4.97 -7.64 -1.87
N THR A 61 6.13 -7.31 -2.40
CA THR A 61 7.25 -6.75 -1.64
C THR A 61 7.50 -5.34 -2.13
N SER A 62 7.92 -4.45 -1.23
CA SER A 62 8.30 -3.09 -1.61
C SER A 62 9.60 -2.68 -0.97
N LYS A 63 10.31 -1.78 -1.64
CA LYS A 63 11.53 -1.16 -1.14
C LYS A 63 11.51 0.31 -1.48
N CYS A 64 11.58 1.16 -0.47
CA CYS A 64 11.60 2.60 -0.62
C CYS A 64 12.86 3.21 -0.01
N LEU A 65 13.45 4.17 -0.71
CA LEU A 65 14.37 5.14 -0.12
C LEU A 65 13.56 6.36 0.28
N VAL A 66 13.55 6.70 1.56
CA VAL A 66 12.68 7.74 2.12
C VAL A 66 13.52 8.77 2.86
N ASP A 67 13.26 10.03 2.52
CA ASP A 67 13.78 11.19 3.22
C ASP A 67 12.65 11.93 3.96
N VAL A 68 12.91 12.29 5.21
CA VAL A 68 12.04 13.14 6.02
C VAL A 68 12.77 14.44 6.30
N VAL A 69 12.31 15.54 5.68
CA VAL A 69 12.89 16.87 5.81
C VAL A 69 11.83 17.80 6.35
N LYS A 70 12.03 18.36 7.55
CA LYS A 70 11.08 19.30 8.18
C LYS A 70 9.64 18.75 8.30
N GLY A 71 9.52 17.43 8.47
CA GLY A 71 8.23 16.74 8.52
C GLY A 71 7.60 16.44 7.16
N THR A 72 8.19 16.90 6.05
CA THR A 72 7.82 16.46 4.70
C THR A 72 8.50 15.12 4.41
N ILE A 73 7.71 14.14 3.96
CA ILE A 73 8.17 12.82 3.56
C ILE A 73 8.24 12.80 2.04
N SER A 74 9.39 12.43 1.49
CA SER A 74 9.60 12.16 0.07
C SER A 74 10.32 10.83 -0.10
N GLY A 75 10.07 10.12 -1.18
CA GLY A 75 10.79 8.88 -1.42
C GLY A 75 10.62 8.34 -2.83
N HIS A 76 11.48 7.39 -3.15
CA HIS A 76 11.43 6.59 -4.36
C HIS A 76 11.18 5.14 -3.95
N CYS A 77 10.13 4.55 -4.48
CA CYS A 77 9.71 3.21 -4.15
C CYS A 77 9.79 2.31 -5.39
N GLU A 78 10.05 1.04 -5.14
CA GLU A 78 9.86 -0.04 -6.09
C GLU A 78 9.00 -1.09 -5.37
N ALA A 79 7.97 -1.60 -6.04
CA ALA A 79 7.17 -2.71 -5.58
C ALA A 79 7.22 -3.85 -6.60
N ILE A 80 7.26 -5.08 -6.10
CA ILE A 80 7.30 -6.30 -6.90
C ILE A 80 6.17 -7.20 -6.41
N ASP A 81 5.26 -7.57 -7.30
CA ASP A 81 4.19 -8.51 -6.97
C ASP A 81 4.66 -9.99 -7.03
N GLN A 82 3.75 -10.91 -6.76
CA GLN A 82 4.04 -12.34 -6.74
C GLN A 82 4.36 -12.95 -8.12
N ASP A 83 3.97 -12.28 -9.20
CA ASP A 83 4.19 -12.71 -10.57
C ASP A 83 5.48 -12.10 -11.15
N GLY A 84 6.10 -11.18 -10.40
CA GLY A 84 7.38 -10.55 -10.72
C GLY A 84 7.22 -9.22 -11.48
N ASP A 85 5.99 -8.70 -11.56
CA ASP A 85 5.73 -7.40 -12.17
C ASP A 85 6.20 -6.29 -11.23
N ILE A 86 6.82 -5.26 -11.81
CA ILE A 86 7.49 -4.17 -11.08
C ILE A 86 6.73 -2.86 -11.28
N GLU A 87 6.44 -2.18 -10.17
CA GLU A 87 5.83 -0.83 -10.13
C GLU A 87 6.73 0.17 -9.39
N TYR A 88 6.67 1.45 -9.80
CA TYR A 88 7.49 2.57 -9.29
C TYR A 88 6.65 3.76 -8.82
#